data_AF-X0XI52-F1
#
_entry.id   AF-X0XI52-F1
#
_cell.length_a   1.000
_cell.length_b   1.000
_cell.length_c   1.000
_cell.angle_alpha   90.00
_cell.angle_beta   90.00
_cell.angle_gamma   90.00
#
_symmetry.space_group_name_H-M   'P 1'
#
loop_
_entity.id
_entity.type
_entity.pdbx_description
1 polymer ?
#
loop_
_entity_poly.entity_id
_entity_poly.type
_entity_poly.pdbx_seq_one_letter_code
_entity_poly.pdbx_strand_id
1 'polypeptide(L)'
;PRPEVFAIYGAHHEAIAKAIRIHARALSPKYRVAEKLIQAPLIQRGIELFNEVTFRDLAAVAIETEIYNRRDVLEIATTILREKGVKVLR
;
A
#
# COMPACT_ATOMS: atom_id res chain seq x y z
N PRO A 1 -13.84 -4.22 -17.45
CA PRO A 1 -14.63 -2.97 -17.29
C PRO A 1 -13.70 -1.76 -17.16
N ARG A 2 -13.93 -0.70 -17.94
CA ARG A 2 -13.24 0.59 -17.70
C ARG A 2 -13.80 1.17 -16.40
N PRO A 3 -12.98 1.67 -15.47
CA PRO A 3 -13.48 2.26 -14.24
C PRO A 3 -14.26 3.53 -14.58
N GLU A 4 -15.54 3.56 -14.22
CA GLU A 4 -16.37 4.77 -14.28
C GLU A 4 -16.21 5.52 -12.96
N VAL A 5 -15.82 6.79 -13.04
CA VAL A 5 -15.63 7.65 -11.87
C VAL A 5 -16.51 8.87 -12.04
N PHE A 6 -17.39 9.11 -11.07
CA PHE A 6 -18.23 10.30 -11.04
C PHE A 6 -17.38 11.49 -10.57
N ALA A 7 -17.27 12.52 -11.42
CA ALA A 7 -16.54 13.74 -11.10
C ALA A 7 -17.51 14.90 -10.86
N ILE A 8 -17.21 15.76 -9.88
CA ILE A 8 -17.90 17.03 -9.70
C ILE A 8 -17.49 18.02 -10.80
N TYR A 9 -18.39 18.94 -11.15
CA TYR A 9 -18.11 19.96 -12.15
C TYR A 9 -16.91 20.81 -11.73
N GLY A 10 -15.91 20.95 -12.61
CA GLY A 10 -14.66 21.67 -12.32
C GLY A 10 -13.56 20.85 -11.62
N ALA A 11 -13.74 19.53 -11.41
CA ALA A 11 -12.69 18.69 -10.86
C ALA A 11 -11.45 18.69 -11.77
N HIS A 12 -10.27 18.91 -11.18
CA HIS A 12 -9.01 18.88 -11.92
C HIS A 12 -8.72 17.48 -12.47
N HIS A 13 -8.19 17.38 -13.70
CA HIS A 13 -7.89 16.10 -14.34
C HIS A 13 -6.98 15.19 -13.49
N GLU A 14 -6.05 15.79 -12.74
CA GLU A 14 -5.17 15.04 -11.83
C GLU A 14 -5.93 14.35 -10.69
N ALA A 15 -6.98 14.99 -10.17
CA ALA A 15 -7.83 14.43 -9.13
C ALA A 15 -8.62 13.23 -9.67
N ILE A 16 -9.15 13.35 -10.90
CA ILE A 16 -9.84 12.25 -11.60
C ILE A 16 -8.88 11.08 -11.82
N ALA A 17 -7.67 11.35 -12.35
CA ALA A 17 -6.66 10.33 -12.56
C ALA A 17 -6.23 9.65 -11.25
N LYS A 18 -6.10 10.42 -10.16
CA LYS A 18 -5.82 9.88 -8.82
C LYS A 18 -6.93 8.96 -8.34
N ALA A 19 -8.20 9.35 -8.51
CA ALA A 19 -9.35 8.55 -8.12
C ALA A 19 -9.42 7.22 -8.91
N ILE A 20 -9.20 7.25 -10.22
CA ILE A 20 -9.11 6.04 -11.06
C ILE A 20 -8.02 5.10 -10.54
N ARG A 21 -6.83 5.62 -10.25
CA ARG A 21 -5.71 4.81 -9.71
C ARG A 21 -6.06 4.20 -8.35
N ILE A 22 -6.68 4.97 -7.45
CA ILE A 22 -7.12 4.47 -6.14
C ILE A 22 -8.15 3.36 -6.31
N HIS A 23 -9.14 3.54 -7.19
CA HIS A 23 -10.16 2.54 -7.46
C HIS A 23 -9.54 1.25 -8.02
N ALA A 24 -8.65 1.35 -9.01
CA ALA A 24 -7.95 0.20 -9.58
C ALA A 24 -7.11 -0.54 -8.52
N ARG A 25 -6.44 0.21 -7.63
CA ARG A 25 -5.69 -0.34 -6.49
C ARG A 25 -6.60 -1.09 -5.53
N ALA A 26 -7.74 -0.52 -5.15
CA ALA A 26 -8.71 -1.15 -4.24
C ALA A 26 -9.28 -2.48 -4.78
N LEU A 27 -9.43 -2.60 -6.11
CA LEU A 27 -9.88 -3.85 -6.73
C LEU A 27 -8.82 -4.97 -6.68
N SER A 28 -7.53 -4.62 -6.69
CA SER A 28 -6.43 -5.59 -6.68
C SER A 28 -6.34 -6.34 -5.34
N PRO A 29 -6.48 -7.69 -5.33
CA PRO A 29 -6.33 -8.47 -4.11
C PRO A 29 -4.93 -8.31 -3.48
N LYS A 30 -3.87 -8.25 -4.31
CA LYS A 30 -2.49 -8.07 -3.85
C LYS A 30 -2.30 -6.73 -3.15
N TYR A 31 -2.94 -5.68 -3.68
CA TYR A 31 -2.86 -4.34 -3.09
C TYR A 31 -3.60 -4.26 -1.75
N ARG A 32 -4.80 -4.84 -1.66
CA ARG A 32 -5.54 -4.94 -0.39
C ARG A 32 -4.76 -5.69 0.69
N VAL A 33 -4.11 -6.79 0.31
CA VAL A 33 -3.26 -7.56 1.23
C VAL A 33 -2.04 -6.75 1.65
N ALA A 34 -1.40 -6.01 0.73
CA ALA A 34 -0.30 -5.11 1.06
C ALA A 34 -0.72 -3.97 2.01
N GLU A 35 -1.90 -3.39 1.83
CA GLU A 35 -2.44 -2.39 2.76
C GLU A 35 -2.69 -2.98 4.15
N LYS A 36 -3.21 -4.20 4.23
CA LYS A 36 -3.37 -4.90 5.51
C LYS A 36 -2.02 -5.20 6.17
N LEU A 37 -1.01 -5.58 5.39
CA LEU A 37 0.35 -5.84 5.88
C LEU A 37 0.94 -4.60 6.56
N ILE A 38 0.87 -3.44 5.91
CA ILE A 38 1.45 -2.21 6.48
C ILE A 38 0.70 -1.71 7.72
N GLN A 39 -0.56 -2.12 7.91
CA GLN A 39 -1.36 -1.81 9.09
C GLN A 39 -1.07 -2.75 10.27
N ALA A 40 -0.19 -3.75 10.10
CA ALA A 40 0.16 -4.64 11.21
C ALA A 40 0.82 -3.85 12.36
N PRO A 41 0.54 -4.20 13.63
CA PRO A 41 1.02 -3.45 14.79
C PRO A 41 2.55 -3.26 14.82
N LEU A 42 3.30 -4.29 14.41
CA LEU A 42 4.76 -4.22 14.33
C LEU A 42 5.23 -3.12 13.35
N ILE A 43 4.59 -3.05 12.19
CA ILE A 43 4.92 -2.08 11.14
C ILE A 43 4.50 -0.68 11.57
N GLN A 44 3.29 -0.52 12.10
CA GLN A 44 2.80 0.76 12.60
C GLN A 44 3.69 1.32 13.70
N ARG A 45 4.15 0.47 14.62
CA ARG A 45 5.11 0.88 15.66
C ARG A 45 6.42 1.40 15.09
N GLY A 46 6.96 0.78 14.04
CA GLY A 46 8.17 1.27 13.35
C GLY A 46 7.95 2.65 12.70
N ILE A 47 6.79 2.82 12.07
CA ILE A 47 6.39 4.10 11.46
C ILE A 47 6.26 5.20 12.52
N GLU A 48 5.57 4.92 13.63
CA GLU A 48 5.32 5.91 14.69
C GLU A 48 6.60 6.33 15.42
N LEU A 49 7.50 5.38 15.70
CA LEU A 49 8.69 5.66 16.50
C LEU A 49 9.85 6.22 15.67
N PHE A 50 10.00 5.76 14.43
CA PHE A 50 11.20 6.03 13.64
C PHE A 50 10.90 6.61 12.26
N ASN A 51 9.64 6.54 11.79
CA ASN A 51 9.27 6.78 10.40
C ASN A 51 10.07 5.90 9.40
N GLU A 52 10.53 4.74 9.88
CA GLU A 52 11.31 3.77 9.13
C GLU A 52 10.81 2.35 9.42
N VAL A 53 10.89 1.48 8.41
CA VAL A 53 10.53 0.06 8.51
C VAL A 53 11.57 -0.75 7.74
N THR A 54 11.98 -1.92 8.24
CA THR A 54 12.88 -2.78 7.48
C THR A 54 12.10 -3.72 6.55
N PHE A 55 12.70 -4.09 5.42
CA PHE A 55 12.14 -5.12 4.54
C PHE A 55 11.99 -6.45 5.27
N ARG A 56 12.88 -6.73 6.24
CA ARG A 56 12.80 -7.89 7.11
C ARG A 56 11.56 -7.88 8.00
N ASP A 57 11.17 -6.73 8.56
CA ASP A 57 9.94 -6.61 9.36
C ASP A 57 8.71 -6.90 8.51
N LEU A 58 8.66 -6.34 7.29
CA LEU A 58 7.58 -6.61 6.34
C LEU A 58 7.52 -8.09 5.98
N ALA A 59 8.67 -8.72 5.73
CA ALA A 59 8.75 -10.14 5.40
C ALA A 59 8.33 -11.03 6.57
N ALA A 60 8.71 -10.68 7.81
CA ALA A 60 8.32 -11.41 9.01
C ALA A 60 6.79 -11.40 9.19
N VAL A 61 6.17 -10.22 9.13
CA VAL A 61 4.70 -10.10 9.21
C VAL A 61 4.03 -10.85 8.07
N ALA A 62 4.59 -10.80 6.86
CA ALA A 62 4.02 -11.51 5.70
C ALA A 62 4.09 -13.03 5.82
N ILE A 63 5.08 -13.56 6.54
CA ILE A 63 5.19 -14.98 6.88
C ILE A 63 4.11 -15.35 7.91
N GLU A 64 4.01 -14.56 8.99
CA GLU A 64 3.05 -14.82 10.08
C GLU A 64 1.59 -14.76 9.62
N THR A 65 1.31 -13.94 8.61
CA THR A 65 -0.04 -13.77 8.05
C THR A 65 -0.36 -14.71 6.88
N GLU A 66 0.51 -15.68 6.60
CA GLU A 66 0.35 -16.70 5.54
C GLU A 66 -0.02 -16.10 4.17
N ILE A 67 0.54 -14.94 3.84
CA ILE A 67 0.19 -14.23 2.61
C ILE A 67 0.66 -15.02 1.38
N TYR A 68 -0.24 -15.26 0.43
CA TYR A 68 0.11 -15.81 -0.88
C TYR A 68 0.80 -14.75 -1.77
N ASN A 69 1.71 -15.16 -2.67
CA ASN A 69 2.51 -14.26 -3.51
C ASN A 69 3.31 -13.20 -2.71
N ARG A 70 3.98 -13.62 -1.63
CA ARG A 70 4.71 -12.75 -0.68
C ARG A 70 5.57 -11.68 -1.35
N ARG A 71 6.35 -12.05 -2.38
CA ARG A 71 7.25 -11.11 -3.07
C ARG A 71 6.52 -9.89 -3.64
N ASP A 72 5.48 -10.12 -4.44
CA ASP A 72 4.72 -9.04 -5.07
C ASP A 72 4.04 -8.15 -4.01
N VAL A 73 3.50 -8.77 -2.96
CA VAL A 73 2.87 -8.04 -1.86
C VAL A 73 3.90 -7.17 -1.12
N LEU A 74 5.11 -7.68 -0.88
CA LEU A 74 6.18 -6.93 -0.22
C LEU A 74 6.66 -5.74 -1.08
N GLU A 75 6.76 -5.93 -2.40
CA GLU A 75 7.11 -4.86 -3.33
C GLU A 75 6.02 -3.77 -3.37
N ILE A 76 4.74 -4.17 -3.39
CA ILE A 76 3.61 -3.23 -3.32
C ILE A 76 3.59 -2.51 -1.97
N ALA A 77 3.77 -3.22 -0.85
CA ALA A 77 3.81 -2.63 0.48
C ALA A 77 4.95 -1.61 0.61
N THR A 78 6.13 -1.94 0.11
CA THR A 78 7.29 -1.03 0.04
C THR A 78 6.95 0.23 -0.75
N THR A 79 6.26 0.07 -1.88
CA THR A 79 5.82 1.20 -2.71
C THR A 79 4.83 2.09 -1.96
N ILE A 80 3.83 1.50 -1.29
CA ILE A 80 2.84 2.25 -0.50
C ILE A 80 3.52 3.03 0.63
N LEU A 81 4.45 2.42 1.35
CA LEU A 81 5.18 3.08 2.44
C LEU A 81 6.01 4.27 1.93
N ARG A 82 6.72 4.11 0.81
CA ARG A 82 7.48 5.20 0.19
C ARG A 82 6.58 6.34 -0.30
N GLU A 83 5.43 6.03 -0.89
CA GLU A 83 4.43 7.04 -1.27
C GLU A 83 3.89 7.83 -0.06
N LYS A 84 3.90 7.22 1.13
CA LYS A 84 3.53 7.86 2.41
C LYS A 84 4.70 8.58 3.10
N GLY A 85 5.89 8.60 2.51
CA GLY A 85 7.08 9.21 3.11
C GLY A 85 7.75 8.38 4.20
N VAL A 86 7.39 7.10 4.34
CA VAL A 86 8.04 6.15 5.24
C VAL A 86 9.24 5.55 4.55
N LYS A 87 10.41 5.55 5.22
CA LYS A 87 11.63 4.97 4.67
C LYS A 87 11.62 3.46 4.85
N VAL A 88 11.90 2.72 3.77
CA VAL A 88 12.02 1.26 3.81
C VAL A 88 13.49 0.88 3.68
N LEU A 89 14.07 0.37 4.77
CA LEU A 89 15.43 -0.15 4.82
C LEU A 89 15.48 -1.55 4.19
N ARG A 90 16.57 -1.87 3.48
CA ARG A 90 16.75 -3.19 2.88
C ARG A 90 17.25 -4.21 3.91
#